data_AF-A0A662Q655-F1
#
_entry.id   AF-A0A662Q655-F1
#
_cell.length_a   1.000
_cell.length_b   1.000
_cell.length_c   1.000
_cell.angle_alpha   90.00
_cell.angle_beta   90.00
_cell.angle_gamma   90.00
#
_symmetry.space_group_name_H-M   'P 1'
#
loop_
_entity.id
_entity.type
_entity.pdbx_description
1 polymer ?
#
loop_
_entity_poly.entity_id
_entity_poly.type
_entity_poly.pdbx_seq_one_letter_code
_entity_poly.pdbx_strand_id
1 'polypeptide(L)' 'MPNPKPYYVNFEVPEELMKATLEVVRMARESGKIRKGVNEVIKSIERGQARFVVIAMDVDPPEIVAFLPT' A
#
# COMPACT_ATOMS: atom_id res chain seq x y z
N MET A 1 23.88 -3.12 -7.79
CA MET A 1 23.52 -3.94 -6.61
C MET A 1 22.01 -4.06 -6.63
N PRO A 2 21.40 -5.25 -6.45
CA PRO A 2 19.95 -5.29 -6.26
C PRO A 2 19.64 -4.42 -5.04
N ASN A 3 18.76 -3.43 -5.22
CA ASN A 3 18.41 -2.52 -4.13
C ASN A 3 17.85 -3.39 -2.99
N PRO A 4 18.43 -3.35 -1.77
CA PRO A 4 17.91 -4.16 -0.68
C PRO A 4 16.45 -3.79 -0.48
N LYS A 5 15.57 -4.80 -0.37
CA LYS A 5 14.14 -4.58 -0.13
C LYS A 5 13.99 -3.63 1.06
N PRO A 6 13.17 -2.57 0.96
CA PRO A 6 12.92 -1.70 2.10
C PRO A 6 12.43 -2.52 3.29
N TYR A 7 12.87 -2.15 4.49
CA TYR A 7 12.61 -2.93 5.70
C TYR A 7 11.11 -3.06 6.05
N TYR A 8 10.24 -2.22 5.46
CA TYR A 8 8.79 -2.29 5.62
C TYR A 8 8.12 -3.35 4.72
N VAL A 9 8.87 -4.00 3.82
CA VAL A 9 8.38 -5.07 2.94
C VAL A 9 8.55 -6.41 3.66
N ASN A 10 7.52 -6.80 4.42
CA ASN A 10 7.57 -7.96 5.31
C ASN A 10 7.46 -9.34 4.61
N PHE A 11 7.07 -9.38 3.33
CA PHE A 11 6.87 -10.61 2.58
C PHE A 11 7.11 -10.40 1.09
N GLU A 12 7.35 -11.49 0.36
CA GLU A 12 7.45 -11.45 -1.10
C GLU A 12 6.05 -11.47 -1.72
N VAL A 13 5.81 -10.56 -2.65
CA VAL A 13 4.55 -10.50 -3.41
C VAL A 13 4.79 -11.11 -4.78
N PRO A 14 4.14 -12.23 -5.15
CA PRO A 14 4.21 -12.77 -6.50
C PRO A 14 3.73 -11.74 -7.53
N GLU A 15 4.32 -11.75 -8.73
CA GLU A 15 4.01 -10.76 -9.78
C GLU A 15 2.51 -10.77 -10.16
N GLU A 16 1.89 -11.95 -10.19
CA GLU A 16 0.47 -12.11 -10.46
C GLU A 16 -0.39 -11.41 -9.40
N LEU A 17 -0.04 -11.56 -8.12
CA LEU A 17 -0.74 -10.90 -7.02
C LEU A 17 -0.57 -9.38 -7.07
N MET A 18 0.62 -8.90 -7.46
CA MET A 18 0.87 -7.47 -7.64
C MET A 18 -0.01 -6.89 -8.77
N LYS A 19 -0.11 -7.58 -9.92
CA LYS A 19 -0.99 -7.18 -11.03
C LYS A 19 -2.46 -7.19 -10.62
N ALA A 20 -2.91 -8.24 -9.96
CA ALA A 20 -4.29 -8.34 -9.45
C ALA A 20 -4.61 -7.21 -8.45
N THR A 21 -3.66 -6.88 -7.56
CA THR A 21 -3.81 -5.77 -6.61
C THR A 21 -4.00 -4.43 -7.31
N LEU A 22 -3.20 -4.14 -8.34
CA LEU A 22 -3.33 -2.91 -9.12
C LEU A 22 -4.67 -2.84 -9.86
N GLU A 23 -5.16 -3.96 -10.38
CA GLU A 23 -6.46 -4.03 -11.04
C GLU A 23 -7.61 -3.76 -10.05
N VAL A 24 -7.55 -4.33 -8.85
CA VAL A 24 -8.52 -4.03 -7.78
C VAL A 24 -8.51 -2.55 -7.41
N VAL A 25 -7.34 -1.92 -7.30
CA VAL A 25 -7.23 -0.47 -7.03
C VAL A 25 -7.84 0.34 -8.17
N ARG A 26 -7.63 -0.05 -9.43
CA ARG A 26 -8.22 0.58 -10.60
C ARG A 26 -9.75 0.50 -10.58
N MET A 27 -10.29 -0.70 -10.35
CA MET A 27 -11.73 -0.92 -10.23
C MET A 27 -12.34 -0.15 -9.06
N ALA A 28 -11.69 -0.13 -7.90
CA ALA A 28 -12.15 0.61 -6.72
C ALA A 28 -12.16 2.13 -6.95
N ARG A 29 -11.22 2.65 -7.76
CA ARG A 29 -11.20 4.06 -8.17
C ARG A 29 -12.41 4.42 -9.05
N GLU A 30 -12.80 3.51 -9.95
CA GLU A 30 -13.89 3.75 -10.92
C GLU A 30 -15.28 3.53 -10.32
N SER A 31 -15.44 2.50 -9.47
CA SER A 31 -16.73 2.06 -8.96
C SER A 31 -17.05 2.50 -7.52
N GLY A 32 -16.05 3.02 -6.80
CA GLY A 32 -16.16 3.24 -5.36
C GLY A 32 -15.40 4.45 -4.86
N LYS A 33 -14.73 4.28 -3.73
CA LYS A 33 -14.02 5.35 -3.04
C LYS A 33 -12.65 4.87 -2.60
N ILE A 34 -11.63 5.58 -3.04
CA ILE A 34 -10.24 5.35 -2.62
C ILE A 34 -9.73 6.55 -1.85
N ARG A 35 -8.79 6.30 -0.94
CA ARG A 35 -7.99 7.33 -0.27
C ARG A 35 -6.55 7.14 -0.71
N LYS A 36 -5.88 8.25 -1.06
CA LYS A 36 -4.52 8.24 -1.60
C LYS A 36 -3.62 9.12 -0.75
N GLY A 37 -2.37 8.71 -0.62
CA GLY A 37 -1.38 9.37 0.21
C GLY A 37 -1.44 8.93 1.67
N VAL A 38 -0.27 8.95 2.32
CA VAL A 38 -0.02 8.38 3.65
C VAL A 38 -0.97 8.95 4.71
N ASN A 39 -1.09 10.29 4.79
CA ASN A 39 -1.93 10.94 5.79
C ASN A 39 -3.42 10.51 5.75
N GLU A 40 -3.98 10.35 4.55
CA GLU A 40 -5.38 9.95 4.40
C GLU A 40 -5.59 8.46 4.64
N VAL A 41 -4.58 7.64 4.31
CA VAL A 41 -4.58 6.21 4.62
C VAL A 41 -4.55 6.00 6.12
N ILE A 42 -3.67 6.69 6.87
CA ILE A 42 -3.61 6.63 8.34
C ILE A 42 -4.97 6.96 8.95
N LYS A 43 -5.54 8.11 8.59
CA LYS A 43 -6.86 8.52 9.10
C LYS A 43 -7.94 7.47 8.81
N SER A 44 -7.85 6.79 7.67
CA SER A 44 -8.82 5.76 7.29
C SER A 44 -8.64 4.47 8.10
N ILE A 45 -7.40 4.12 8.43
CA ILE A 45 -7.08 2.99 9.32
C ILE A 45 -7.55 3.31 10.75
N GLU A 46 -7.17 4.45 11.31
CA GLU A 46 -7.54 4.88 12.67
C GLU A 46 -9.05 4.99 12.88
N ARG A 47 -9.80 5.35 11.82
CA ARG A 47 -11.27 5.43 11.84
C ARG A 47 -11.95 4.08 11.56
N GLY A 48 -11.21 3.00 11.36
CA GLY A 48 -11.75 1.67 11.02
C GLY A 48 -12.48 1.62 9.67
N GLN A 49 -12.18 2.55 8.76
CA GLN A 49 -12.83 2.65 7.44
C GLN A 49 -12.05 1.92 6.35
N ALA A 50 -10.74 1.75 6.53
CA ALA A 50 -9.89 1.06 5.58
C ALA A 50 -10.20 -0.45 5.59
N ARG A 51 -10.64 -0.98 4.44
CA ARG A 51 -10.85 -2.42 4.23
C ARG A 51 -9.68 -3.11 3.54
N PHE A 52 -8.95 -2.35 2.74
CA PHE A 52 -7.79 -2.81 1.99
C PHE A 52 -6.81 -1.65 1.83
N VAL A 53 -5.53 -1.89 2.14
CA VAL A 53 -4.46 -0.90 2.08
C VAL A 53 -3.35 -1.47 1.20
N VAL A 54 -2.89 -0.66 0.25
CA VAL A 54 -1.79 -1.02 -0.66
C VAL A 54 -0.66 -0.04 -0.42
N ILE A 55 0.55 -0.56 -0.23
CA ILE A 55 1.76 0.21 0.01
C ILE A 55 2.72 -0.05 -1.15
N ALA A 56 3.32 1.00 -1.70
CA ALA A 56 4.32 0.87 -2.75
C ALA A 56 5.64 0.33 -2.18
N MET A 57 6.38 -0.46 -2.95
CA MET A 57 7.63 -1.09 -2.50
C MET A 57 8.88 -0.24 -2.76
N ASP A 58 8.70 0.95 -3.32
CA ASP A 58 9.74 1.88 -3.75
C ASP A 58 9.56 3.27 -3.11
N VAL A 59 8.98 3.32 -1.90
CA VAL A 59 8.77 4.57 -1.17
C VAL A 59 10.12 5.06 -0.62
N ASP A 60 10.41 6.32 -0.92
CA ASP A 60 11.60 7.04 -0.45
C ASP A 60 11.17 8.41 0.11
N PRO A 61 11.52 8.75 1.37
CA PRO A 61 12.16 7.91 2.39
C PRO A 61 11.23 6.80 2.94
N PRO A 62 11.75 5.58 3.23
CA PRO A 62 10.95 4.42 3.65
C PRO A 62 10.21 4.63 4.98
N GLU A 63 10.70 5.51 5.85
CA GLU A 63 10.12 5.86 7.15
C GLU A 63 8.68 6.38 7.03
N ILE A 64 8.33 6.94 5.87
CA ILE A 64 6.99 7.50 5.61
C ILE A 64 5.90 6.43 5.66
N VAL A 65 6.23 5.17 5.34
CA VAL A 65 5.25 4.07 5.30
C VAL A 65 5.57 2.96 6.30
N ALA A 66 6.74 3.00 6.93
CA ALA A 66 7.26 1.97 7.82
C ALA A 66 6.36 1.60 9.00
N PHE A 67 5.55 2.52 9.50
CA PHE A 67 4.65 2.28 10.63
C PHE A 67 3.30 1.66 10.22
N LEU A 68 2.98 1.62 8.92
CA LEU A 68 1.71 1.07 8.42
C LEU A 68 1.59 -0.46 8.56
N PRO A 69 2.63 -1.28 8.30
CA PRO A 69 2.58 -2.73 8.44
C PRO A 69 2.80 -3.14 9.92
N THR A 70 1.97 -2.66 10.83
CA THR A 70 1.95 -3.04 12.26
C THR A 70 0.74 -3.88 12.64
#